data_AF-A0A945JWU6-F1
#
_entry.id   AF-A0A945JWU6-F1
#
_cell.length_a   1.000
_cell.length_b   1.000
_cell.length_c   1.000
_cell.angle_alpha   90.00
_cell.angle_beta   90.00
_cell.angle_gamma   90.00
#
_symmetry.space_group_name_H-M   'P 1'
#
loop_
_entity.id
_entity.type
_entity.pdbx_description
1 polymer ?
#
loop_
_entity_poly.entity_id
_entity_poly.type
_entity_poly.pdbx_seq_one_letter_code
_entity_poly.pdbx_strand_id
1 'polypeptide(L)'
;MNRLLYALLCSVLAGSLCAAEDEVVPADPQHVWDLTDLYPDVDAWSADREAVIAKVEQISARRGTLGDSAESLHQTLALFSSILRQAGRVWVYSSLNSDENLRDSETQERHQLSQIMWARFTESTAWMDPEILQVGRETIMGFVEADDR
;
A
#
# COMPACT_ATOMS: atom_id res chain seq x y z
N MET A 1 -68.70 10.78 8.95
CA MET A 1 -67.98 10.84 7.66
C MET A 1 -66.48 10.81 7.95
N ASN A 2 -65.91 9.64 8.28
CA ASN A 2 -64.49 9.54 8.66
C ASN A 2 -63.98 8.08 8.58
N ARG A 3 -64.08 7.45 7.39
CA ARG A 3 -63.61 6.07 7.16
C ARG A 3 -62.56 5.94 6.04
N LEU A 4 -61.81 7.00 5.73
CA LEU A 4 -60.85 7.00 4.61
C LEU A 4 -59.42 7.43 4.99
N LEU A 5 -59.07 7.51 6.28
CA LEU A 5 -57.75 8.00 6.73
C LEU A 5 -56.85 6.95 7.42
N TYR A 6 -57.23 5.67 7.39
CA TYR A 6 -56.44 4.58 8.02
C TYR A 6 -55.74 3.63 7.03
N ALA A 7 -55.63 4.01 5.75
CA ALA A 7 -55.01 3.15 4.72
C ALA A 7 -53.55 3.50 4.38
N LEU A 8 -52.92 4.45 5.07
CA LEU A 8 -51.59 4.96 4.70
C LEU A 8 -50.56 4.93 5.84
N LEU A 9 -50.83 4.19 6.93
CA LEU A 9 -49.94 4.13 8.10
C LEU A 9 -49.34 2.74 8.41
N CYS A 10 -49.56 1.72 7.56
CA CYS A 10 -49.09 0.35 7.83
C CYS A 10 -48.08 -0.22 6.82
N SER A 11 -47.49 0.60 5.94
CA SER A 11 -46.50 0.10 4.96
C SER A 11 -45.04 0.26 5.40
N VAL A 12 -44.76 0.95 6.51
CA VAL A 12 -43.38 1.31 6.91
C VAL A 12 -42.80 0.34 7.96
N LEU A 13 -43.58 -0.58 8.51
CA LEU A 13 -43.16 -1.44 9.62
C LEU A 13 -42.70 -2.86 9.23
N ALA A 14 -42.61 -3.18 7.94
CA ALA A 14 -42.13 -4.49 7.48
C ALA A 14 -40.68 -4.50 6.98
N GLY A 15 -40.02 -3.33 6.90
CA GLY A 15 -38.65 -3.22 6.38
C GLY A 15 -37.53 -3.42 7.40
N SER A 16 -37.83 -3.34 8.70
CA SER A 16 -36.81 -3.30 9.78
C SER A 16 -36.57 -4.63 10.49
N LEU A 17 -37.08 -5.76 9.99
CA LEU A 17 -36.96 -7.05 10.69
C LEU A 17 -35.90 -8.02 10.10
N CYS A 18 -35.14 -7.61 9.08
CA CYS A 18 -34.10 -8.46 8.48
C CYS A 18 -32.78 -7.70 8.25
N ALA A 19 -32.45 -6.75 9.11
CA ALA A 19 -31.05 -6.44 9.38
C ALA A 19 -30.69 -7.24 10.62
N ALA A 20 -30.36 -8.52 10.44
CA ALA A 20 -29.51 -9.16 11.42
C ALA A 20 -28.23 -8.33 11.44
N GLU A 21 -27.97 -7.64 12.55
CA GLU A 21 -26.60 -7.23 12.85
C GLU A 21 -25.81 -8.54 12.84
N ASP A 22 -25.04 -8.78 11.78
CA ASP A 22 -24.06 -9.86 11.76
C ASP A 22 -23.16 -9.59 12.96
N GLU A 23 -23.39 -10.33 14.04
CA GLU A 23 -22.54 -10.31 15.21
C GLU A 23 -21.13 -10.66 14.71
N VAL A 24 -20.18 -9.74 14.90
CA VAL A 24 -18.79 -9.97 14.52
C VAL A 24 -18.25 -11.05 15.45
N VAL A 25 -18.38 -12.30 15.04
CA VAL A 25 -17.79 -13.44 15.75
C VAL A 25 -16.27 -13.30 15.59
N PRO A 26 -15.51 -13.10 16.69
CA PRO A 26 -14.07 -13.03 16.59
C PRO A 26 -13.53 -14.35 16.03
N ALA A 27 -12.70 -14.25 15.00
CA ALA A 27 -12.08 -15.41 14.39
C ALA A 27 -11.16 -16.13 15.38
N ASP A 28 -11.08 -17.46 15.28
CA ASP A 28 -10.13 -18.25 16.07
C ASP A 28 -8.70 -17.84 15.69
N PRO A 29 -7.85 -17.40 16.66
CA PRO A 29 -6.49 -16.98 16.39
C PRO A 29 -5.62 -18.02 15.65
N GLN A 30 -5.96 -19.31 15.70
CA GLN A 30 -5.25 -20.36 14.94
C GLN A 30 -5.54 -20.33 13.43
N HIS A 31 -6.60 -19.62 13.03
CA HIS A 31 -7.09 -19.55 11.66
C HIS A 31 -6.94 -18.15 11.04
N VAL A 32 -6.26 -17.23 11.73
CA VAL A 32 -5.96 -15.87 11.25
C VAL A 32 -4.47 -15.70 11.02
N TRP A 33 -4.11 -14.74 10.16
CA TRP A 33 -2.71 -14.41 9.91
C TRP A 33 -2.09 -13.77 11.17
N ASP A 34 -0.99 -14.33 11.67
CA ASP A 34 -0.16 -13.63 12.64
C ASP A 34 0.68 -12.57 11.90
N LEU A 35 0.24 -11.32 11.97
CA LEU A 35 0.91 -10.20 11.32
C LEU A 35 1.91 -9.48 12.24
N THR A 36 2.09 -9.94 13.49
CA THR A 36 2.97 -9.28 14.46
C THR A 36 4.45 -9.36 14.07
N ASP A 37 4.83 -10.38 13.29
CA ASP A 37 6.14 -10.50 12.64
C ASP A 37 6.40 -9.40 11.59
N LEU A 38 5.35 -8.82 11.02
CA LEU A 38 5.42 -7.68 10.09
C LEU A 38 5.33 -6.35 10.84
N TYR A 39 4.32 -6.16 11.67
CA TYR A 39 4.21 -4.98 12.53
C TYR A 39 3.55 -5.37 13.85
N PRO A 40 4.11 -4.95 14.99
CA PRO A 40 3.54 -5.26 16.30
C PRO A 40 2.15 -4.64 16.48
N ASP A 41 1.88 -3.52 15.83
CA ASP A 41 0.64 -2.78 15.88
C ASP A 41 0.45 -1.90 14.63
N VAL A 42 -0.72 -1.27 14.54
CA VAL A 42 -1.09 -0.37 13.45
C VAL A 42 -0.26 0.92 13.46
N ASP A 43 0.23 1.36 14.61
CA ASP A 43 1.05 2.58 14.72
C ASP A 43 2.43 2.38 14.09
N ALA A 44 3.05 1.21 14.33
CA ALA A 44 4.30 0.81 13.69
C ALA A 44 4.14 0.70 12.17
N TRP A 45 3.03 0.12 11.69
CA TRP A 45 2.70 0.09 10.26
C TRP A 45 2.52 1.51 9.69
N SER A 46 1.81 2.38 10.40
CA SER A 46 1.56 3.76 9.97
C SER A 46 2.85 4.57 9.87
N ALA A 47 3.74 4.43 10.86
CA ALA A 47 5.05 5.07 10.87
C ALA A 47 5.91 4.62 9.67
N ASP A 48 5.92 3.32 9.36
CA ASP A 48 6.67 2.80 8.21
C ASP A 48 6.07 3.25 6.87
N ARG A 49 4.74 3.35 6.75
CA ARG A 49 4.08 3.93 5.57
C ARG A 49 4.52 5.38 5.34
N GLU A 50 4.51 6.20 6.40
CA GLU A 50 4.95 7.60 6.30
C GLU A 50 6.44 7.70 5.97
N ALA A 51 7.27 6.81 6.51
CA ALA A 51 8.70 6.74 6.19
C ALA A 51 8.94 6.41 4.70
N VAL A 52 8.13 5.52 4.10
CA VAL A 52 8.19 5.24 2.67
C VAL A 52 7.83 6.49 1.85
N ILE A 53 6.76 7.18 2.20
CA ILE A 53 6.33 8.42 1.52
C ILE A 53 7.42 9.49 1.59
N ALA A 54 8.11 9.64 2.72
CA ALA A 54 9.20 10.60 2.86
C ALA A 54 10.45 10.25 2.01
N LYS A 55 10.74 8.97 1.81
CA LYS A 55 11.88 8.51 0.98
C LYS A 55 11.60 8.62 -0.51
N VAL A 56 10.33 8.52 -0.91
CA VAL A 56 9.87 8.72 -2.31
C VAL A 56 10.26 10.10 -2.86
N GLU A 57 10.27 11.14 -2.03
CA GLU A 57 10.76 12.46 -2.44
C GLU A 57 12.29 12.47 -2.66
N GLN A 58 13.05 11.70 -1.88
CA GLN A 58 14.51 11.63 -1.98
C GLN A 58 14.97 10.95 -3.27
N ILE A 59 14.27 9.89 -3.71
CA ILE A 59 14.63 9.21 -4.96
C ILE A 59 14.36 10.09 -6.18
N SER A 60 13.31 10.92 -6.14
CA SER A 60 13.00 11.86 -7.24
C SER A 60 14.13 12.87 -7.49
N ALA A 61 14.88 13.25 -6.46
CA ALA A 61 16.04 14.15 -6.57
C ALA A 61 17.26 13.52 -7.27
N ARG A 62 17.25 12.21 -7.53
CA ARG A 62 18.33 11.47 -8.23
C ARG A 62 18.14 11.47 -9.75
N ARG A 63 17.06 12.05 -10.27
CA ARG A 63 16.78 12.10 -11.71
C ARG A 63 17.89 12.83 -12.47
N GLY A 64 18.29 12.27 -13.60
CA GLY A 64 19.34 12.78 -14.48
C GLY A 64 20.76 12.43 -14.03
N THR A 65 20.93 11.60 -12.99
CA THR A 65 22.23 11.27 -12.42
C THR A 65 22.67 9.83 -12.65
N LEU A 66 21.81 8.96 -13.22
CA LEU A 66 22.12 7.53 -13.36
C LEU A 66 23.32 7.25 -14.27
N GLY A 67 23.60 8.16 -15.21
CA GLY A 67 24.73 8.07 -16.13
C GLY A 67 26.03 8.70 -15.64
N ASP A 68 26.04 9.37 -14.48
CA ASP A 68 27.20 10.15 -14.04
C ASP A 68 28.38 9.25 -13.63
N SER A 69 28.09 8.11 -13.01
CA SER A 69 29.09 7.11 -12.58
C SER A 69 28.42 5.84 -12.07
N ALA A 70 29.21 4.76 -11.94
CA ALA A 70 28.79 3.51 -11.28
C ALA A 70 28.28 3.75 -9.84
N GLU A 71 28.94 4.64 -9.10
CA GLU A 71 28.51 5.00 -7.74
C GLU A 71 27.18 5.74 -7.73
N SER A 72 26.94 6.64 -8.69
CA SER A 72 25.66 7.33 -8.81
C SER A 72 24.52 6.36 -9.14
N LEU A 73 24.75 5.43 -10.07
CA LEU A 73 23.79 4.37 -10.38
C LEU A 73 23.50 3.49 -9.16
N HIS A 74 24.55 3.01 -8.49
CA HIS A 74 24.43 2.16 -7.30
C HIS A 74 23.63 2.85 -6.19
N GLN A 75 23.98 4.08 -5.82
CA GLN A 75 23.29 4.81 -4.76
C GLN A 75 21.79 4.94 -5.03
N THR A 76 21.40 5.21 -6.28
CA THR A 76 19.98 5.30 -6.65
C THR A 76 19.29 3.94 -6.59
N LEU A 77 19.91 2.87 -7.11
CA LEU A 77 19.35 1.52 -7.08
C LEU A 77 19.27 0.95 -5.65
N ALA A 78 20.23 1.26 -4.79
CA ALA A 78 20.23 0.88 -3.38
C ALA A 78 19.10 1.60 -2.63
N LEU A 79 18.92 2.90 -2.88
CA LEU A 79 17.79 3.66 -2.33
C LEU A 79 16.45 3.07 -2.83
N PHE A 80 16.32 2.82 -4.13
CA PHE A 80 15.14 2.18 -4.72
C PHE A 80 14.82 0.83 -4.06
N SER A 81 15.81 -0.05 -3.93
CA SER A 81 15.65 -1.37 -3.32
C SER A 81 15.22 -1.29 -1.86
N SER A 82 15.80 -0.34 -1.11
CA SER A 82 15.42 -0.09 0.29
C SER A 82 13.96 0.36 0.41
N ILE A 83 13.53 1.31 -0.43
CA ILE A 83 12.15 1.81 -0.46
C ILE A 83 11.20 0.69 -0.88
N LEU A 84 11.50 -0.03 -1.97
CA LEU A 84 10.69 -1.14 -2.48
C LEU A 84 10.43 -2.20 -1.41
N ARG A 85 11.47 -2.57 -0.66
CA ARG A 85 11.37 -3.57 0.42
C ARG A 85 10.43 -3.09 1.53
N GLN A 86 10.56 -1.84 1.96
CA GLN A 86 9.72 -1.28 3.03
C GLN A 86 8.27 -1.08 2.55
N ALA A 87 8.08 -0.56 1.34
CA ALA A 87 6.78 -0.42 0.68
C ALA A 87 6.06 -1.76 0.55
N GLY A 88 6.79 -2.82 0.16
CA GLY A 88 6.26 -4.18 0.07
C GLY A 88 5.80 -4.71 1.43
N ARG A 89 6.56 -4.47 2.50
CA ARG A 89 6.18 -4.86 3.87
C ARG A 89 4.89 -4.17 4.33
N VAL A 90 4.78 -2.86 4.10
CA VAL A 90 3.57 -2.05 4.36
C VAL A 90 2.35 -2.58 3.59
N TRP A 91 2.54 -2.88 2.30
CA TRP A 91 1.49 -3.43 1.44
C TRP A 91 1.00 -4.78 1.96
N VAL A 92 1.90 -5.74 2.16
CA VAL A 92 1.56 -7.12 2.55
C VAL A 92 0.76 -7.14 3.86
N TYR A 93 1.19 -6.39 4.87
CA TYR A 93 0.45 -6.29 6.13
C TYR A 93 -1.01 -5.87 5.91
N SER A 94 -1.22 -4.77 5.19
CA SER A 94 -2.57 -4.23 4.98
C SER A 94 -3.43 -5.10 4.06
N SER A 95 -2.83 -5.78 3.07
CA SER A 95 -3.53 -6.66 2.13
C SER A 95 -4.03 -7.92 2.83
N LEU A 96 -3.17 -8.58 3.61
CA LEU A 96 -3.57 -9.77 4.36
C LEU A 96 -4.62 -9.42 5.42
N ASN A 97 -4.49 -8.27 6.07
CA ASN A 97 -5.47 -7.78 7.04
C ASN A 97 -6.81 -7.43 6.39
N SER A 98 -6.84 -6.90 5.17
CA SER A 98 -8.08 -6.63 4.44
C SER A 98 -8.77 -7.90 3.92
N ASP A 99 -7.99 -8.94 3.60
CA ASP A 99 -8.52 -10.21 3.09
C ASP A 99 -9.22 -11.05 4.17
N GLU A 100 -8.95 -10.78 5.44
CA GLU A 100 -9.52 -11.48 6.59
C GLU A 100 -11.03 -11.22 6.74
N ASN A 101 -11.45 -9.96 6.57
CA ASN A 101 -12.86 -9.57 6.61
C ASN A 101 -13.14 -8.37 5.71
N LEU A 102 -13.75 -8.63 4.55
CA LEU A 102 -14.12 -7.60 3.57
C LEU A 102 -15.20 -6.63 4.05
N ARG A 103 -15.86 -6.90 5.19
CA ARG A 103 -16.87 -6.01 5.79
C ARG A 103 -16.27 -5.04 6.81
N ASP A 104 -15.01 -5.25 7.23
CA ASP A 104 -14.33 -4.39 8.19
C ASP A 104 -13.79 -3.13 7.50
N SER A 105 -14.44 -1.99 7.72
CA SER A 105 -14.05 -0.73 7.09
C SER A 105 -12.66 -0.23 7.47
N GLU A 106 -12.18 -0.54 8.68
CA GLU A 106 -10.87 -0.06 9.13
C GLU A 106 -9.73 -0.78 8.40
N THR A 107 -9.87 -2.09 8.17
CA THR A 107 -8.89 -2.86 7.38
C THR A 107 -8.92 -2.45 5.91
N GLN A 108 -10.11 -2.18 5.35
CA GLN A 108 -10.24 -1.68 3.99
C GLN A 108 -9.60 -0.30 3.81
N GLU A 109 -9.83 0.63 4.74
CA GLU A 109 -9.18 1.95 4.73
C GLU A 109 -7.66 1.81 4.76
N ARG A 110 -7.15 0.93 5.63
CA ARG A 110 -5.72 0.65 5.76
C ARG A 110 -5.12 0.16 4.45
N HIS A 111 -5.79 -0.76 3.77
CA HIS A 111 -5.35 -1.27 2.48
C HIS A 111 -5.36 -0.16 1.41
N GLN A 112 -6.39 0.70 1.40
CA GLN A 112 -6.44 1.82 0.47
C GLN A 112 -5.30 2.83 0.71
N LEU A 113 -4.93 3.09 1.96
CA LEU A 113 -3.76 3.92 2.29
C LEU A 113 -2.44 3.32 1.75
N SER A 114 -2.28 1.99 1.84
CA SER A 114 -1.13 1.30 1.21
C SER A 114 -1.16 1.41 -0.31
N GLN A 115 -2.33 1.33 -0.94
CA GLN A 115 -2.47 1.52 -2.39
C GLN A 115 -2.04 2.93 -2.83
N ILE A 116 -2.45 3.96 -2.09
CA ILE A 116 -2.05 5.35 -2.36
C ILE A 116 -0.53 5.51 -2.21
N MET A 117 0.06 4.95 -1.15
CA MET A 117 1.51 4.96 -0.96
C MET A 117 2.22 4.26 -2.12
N TRP A 118 1.75 3.09 -2.54
CA TRP A 118 2.35 2.32 -3.63
C TRP A 118 2.28 3.08 -4.96
N ALA A 119 1.14 3.71 -5.25
CA ALA A 119 0.98 4.57 -6.43
C ALA A 119 2.01 5.70 -6.44
N ARG A 120 2.18 6.43 -5.32
CA ARG A 120 3.19 7.49 -5.18
C ARG A 120 4.62 6.96 -5.40
N PHE A 121 4.93 5.79 -4.84
CA PHE A 121 6.22 5.16 -5.05
C PHE A 121 6.46 4.87 -6.53
N THR A 122 5.53 4.17 -7.21
CA THR A 122 5.69 3.84 -8.63
C THR A 122 5.78 5.07 -9.53
N GLU A 123 5.01 6.13 -9.24
CA GLU A 123 5.08 7.40 -9.95
C GLU A 123 6.46 8.04 -9.80
N SER A 124 6.99 8.08 -8.58
CA SER A 124 8.28 8.70 -8.27
C SER A 124 9.49 7.99 -8.88
N THR A 125 9.34 6.73 -9.30
CA THR A 125 10.42 5.92 -9.88
C THR A 125 10.25 5.67 -11.37
N ALA A 126 9.13 6.09 -11.97
CA ALA A 126 8.81 5.83 -13.39
C ALA A 126 9.82 6.40 -14.40
N TRP A 127 10.70 7.30 -13.94
CA TRP A 127 11.75 7.90 -14.74
C TRP A 127 13.02 7.07 -14.84
N MET A 128 13.22 6.11 -13.94
CA MET A 128 14.45 5.34 -13.89
C MET A 128 14.64 4.51 -15.16
N ASP A 129 13.60 3.81 -15.60
CA ASP A 129 13.63 2.99 -16.81
C ASP A 129 14.01 3.79 -18.09
N PRO A 130 13.33 4.90 -18.44
CA PRO A 130 13.71 5.68 -19.62
C PRO A 130 15.11 6.29 -19.50
N GLU A 131 15.54 6.68 -18.30
CA GLU A 131 16.89 7.21 -18.09
C GLU A 131 17.97 6.13 -18.27
N ILE A 132 17.77 4.92 -17.72
CA ILE A 132 18.67 3.77 -17.94
C ILE A 132 18.77 3.45 -19.44
N LEU A 133 17.64 3.47 -20.16
CA LEU A 133 17.62 3.25 -21.60
C LEU A 133 18.40 4.34 -22.36
N GLN A 134 18.32 5.59 -21.91
CA GLN A 134 19.04 6.72 -22.51
C GLN A 134 20.54 6.67 -22.24
N VAL A 135 20.97 6.25 -21.04
CA VAL A 135 22.40 6.07 -20.69
C VAL A 135 23.05 5.00 -21.58
N GLY A 136 22.28 3.98 -21.95
CA GLY A 136 22.66 2.99 -22.95
C GLY A 136 23.44 1.81 -22.37
N ARG A 137 23.34 0.67 -23.05
CA ARG A 137 23.89 -0.63 -22.60
C ARG A 137 25.38 -0.57 -22.32
N GLU A 138 26.16 0.03 -23.21
CA GLU A 138 27.63 0.05 -23.10
C GLU A 138 28.09 0.71 -21.80
N THR A 139 27.57 1.91 -21.50
CA THR A 139 27.87 2.64 -20.26
C THR A 139 27.43 1.86 -19.02
N ILE A 140 26.19 1.34 -19.00
CA ILE A 140 25.66 0.57 -17.87
C ILE A 140 26.49 -0.69 -17.61
N MET A 141 26.85 -1.43 -18.66
CA MET A 141 27.68 -2.62 -18.49
C MET A 141 29.09 -2.27 -18.04
N GLY A 142 29.66 -1.15 -18.53
CA GLY A 142 30.94 -0.64 -18.03
C GLY A 142 30.90 -0.30 -16.54
N PHE A 143 29.77 0.21 -16.03
CA PHE A 143 29.59 0.43 -14.58
C PHE A 143 29.51 -0.88 -13.81
N VAL A 144 28.82 -1.89 -14.33
CA VAL A 144 28.71 -3.22 -13.71
C VAL A 144 30.06 -3.92 -13.67
N GLU A 145 30.85 -3.84 -14.73
CA GLU A 145 32.19 -4.46 -14.79
C GLU A 145 33.21 -3.79 -13.88
N ALA A 146 33.06 -2.49 -13.65
CA ALA A 146 33.93 -1.71 -12.77
C ALA A 146 33.53 -1.78 -11.28
N ASP A 147 32.41 -2.44 -10.97
CA ASP A 147 31.91 -2.56 -9.60
C ASP A 147 32.38 -3.87 -8.96
N ASP A 148 33.25 -3.78 -7.96
CA ASP A 148 33.83 -4.92 -7.24
C ASP A 148 32.97 -5.42 -6.05
N ARG A 149 31.81 -4.78 -5.79
CA ARG A 149 30.89 -5.12 -4.68
C ARG A 149 30.03 -6.34 -4.99
#